data_AF-A0A925XZN6-F1
#
_entry.id   AF-A0A925XZN6-F1
#
_cell.length_a   1.000
_cell.length_b   1.000
_cell.length_c   1.000
_cell.angle_alpha   90.00
_cell.angle_beta   90.00
_cell.angle_gamma   90.00
#
_symmetry.space_group_name_H-M   'P 1'
#
loop_
_entity.id
_entity.type
_entity.pdbx_description
1 polymer ?
#
loop_
_entity_poly.entity_id
_entity_poly.type
_entity_poly.pdbx_seq_one_letter_code
_entity_poly.pdbx_strand_id
1 'polypeptide(L)'
;MVRRILISATPAHLRIAITEDGKLVELFTETPDTEHHVGNIYLGRVTKIIQGMNAAFVNIGLEQDAFLHFSDVDSTMEDVATDDDEDDRPVSLAVETADVALRTSKAGSNKKLPTFTTKRSGQVTINLQAKQMVVVQVTREAYHQKGVRVTTKVGLTGRNVVLLPFEEAVGVSRKIFSVKERKRLRGIAREILPEGIGCIIRTAASGLPSDDVQRDFSSLLEDWREMETEIRNAKGPMLLLQEASVAHSVIRDLFKDDVSQVVVDDRKLFRDLKTYVLRTAPHLDGKLEFFADTKPMFDVFGIERDVHLTHSRRVPLSSGGSLIIDHTEAMVVVDVNSGRASNERTQEANAVKTNFEAMKEVAKQLRLRDIGGMVLVDFIDMQQEENRRKLLNEMKRETSRDRAKTIVYPITQLGIMQITRQRIRQSMAERTSEECPFCMGTGRVLSASSTVASIDRWLRNYRAQTWGVRVTVATHPYIVHYIERNKALTLRKWMRTYFLSVTLREDDTIEAGEFRCYAGSGTKDISRQYL
;
A
#
# COMPACT_ATOMS: atom_id res chain seq x y z
N MET A 1 -4.36 22.10 -19.34
CA MET A 1 -3.95 20.83 -18.72
C MET A 1 -5.00 19.80 -19.07
N VAL A 2 -4.64 18.82 -19.89
CA VAL A 2 -5.54 17.76 -20.35
C VAL A 2 -5.29 16.54 -19.48
N ARG A 3 -6.27 16.18 -18.65
CA ARG A 3 -6.18 15.03 -17.75
C ARG A 3 -6.98 13.85 -18.31
N ARG A 4 -6.37 12.66 -18.40
CA ARG A 4 -7.05 11.43 -18.84
C ARG A 4 -6.86 10.29 -17.86
N ILE A 5 -7.84 9.39 -17.81
CA ILE A 5 -7.76 8.13 -17.08
C ILE A 5 -7.79 7.00 -18.12
N LEU A 6 -6.78 6.14 -18.10
CA LEU A 6 -6.64 5.02 -19.04
C LEU A 6 -6.73 3.73 -18.22
N ILE A 7 -7.74 2.91 -18.49
CA ILE A 7 -8.01 1.66 -17.78
C ILE A 7 -7.76 0.49 -18.73
N SER A 8 -6.67 -0.24 -18.47
CA SER A 8 -6.29 -1.43 -19.22
C SER A 8 -6.56 -2.68 -18.39
N ALA A 9 -7.45 -3.55 -18.85
CA ALA A 9 -7.74 -4.80 -18.18
C ALA A 9 -7.28 -5.99 -19.03
N THR A 10 -6.48 -6.85 -18.42
CA THR A 10 -6.03 -8.13 -18.99
C THR A 10 -6.38 -9.25 -18.01
N PRO A 11 -6.35 -10.53 -18.43
CA PRO A 11 -6.58 -11.65 -17.52
C PRO A 11 -5.59 -11.71 -16.34
N ALA A 12 -4.37 -11.17 -16.50
CA ALA A 12 -3.32 -11.21 -15.49
C ALA A 12 -3.33 -9.99 -14.56
N HIS A 13 -3.75 -8.83 -15.05
CA HIS A 13 -3.74 -7.59 -14.28
C HIS A 13 -4.70 -6.54 -14.84
N LEU A 14 -5.23 -5.72 -13.94
CA LEU A 14 -5.87 -4.44 -14.20
C LEU A 14 -4.87 -3.32 -13.94
N ARG A 15 -4.60 -2.48 -14.94
CA ARG A 15 -3.73 -1.30 -14.84
C ARG A 15 -4.53 -0.04 -15.12
N ILE A 16 -4.42 0.97 -14.25
CA ILE A 16 -5.08 2.26 -14.41
C ILE A 16 -4.03 3.35 -14.38
N ALA A 17 -3.85 4.04 -15.49
CA ALA A 17 -2.91 5.13 -15.63
C ALA A 17 -3.64 6.47 -15.66
N ILE A 18 -3.18 7.42 -14.85
CA ILE A 18 -3.61 8.82 -14.93
C ILE A 18 -2.55 9.61 -15.65
N THR A 19 -2.97 10.31 -16.70
CA THR A 19 -2.08 11.15 -17.49
C THR A 19 -2.47 12.61 -17.40
N GLU A 20 -1.48 13.48 -17.38
CA GLU A 20 -1.63 14.94 -17.45
C GLU A 20 -0.75 15.46 -18.58
N ASP A 21 -1.36 16.12 -19.56
CA ASP A 21 -0.69 16.62 -20.77
C ASP A 21 0.15 15.53 -21.48
N GLY A 22 -0.38 14.29 -21.48
CA GLY A 22 0.24 13.11 -22.11
C GLY A 22 1.32 12.43 -21.28
N LYS A 23 1.63 12.91 -20.08
CA LYS A 23 2.64 12.29 -19.18
C LYS A 23 1.96 11.47 -18.10
N LEU A 24 2.52 10.30 -17.78
CA LEU A 24 2.05 9.46 -16.68
C LEU A 24 2.30 10.15 -15.32
N VAL A 25 1.28 10.26 -14.47
CA VAL A 25 1.37 10.95 -13.17
C VAL A 25 1.05 10.01 -12.00
N GLU A 26 0.11 9.10 -12.18
CA GLU A 26 -0.30 8.10 -11.19
C GLU A 26 -0.58 6.78 -11.91
N LEU A 27 -0.23 5.66 -11.27
CA LEU A 27 -0.43 4.32 -11.80
C LEU A 27 -0.99 3.43 -10.69
N PHE A 28 -2.10 2.75 -10.98
CA PHE A 28 -2.63 1.69 -10.14
C PHE A 28 -2.51 0.38 -10.90
N THR A 29 -2.11 -0.67 -10.20
CA THR A 29 -2.11 -2.04 -10.73
C THR A 29 -2.89 -2.91 -9.76
N GLU A 30 -3.63 -3.90 -10.23
CA GLU A 30 -4.36 -4.88 -9.44
C GLU A 30 -4.24 -6.24 -10.13
N THR A 31 -3.89 -7.27 -9.37
CA THR A 31 -3.79 -8.66 -9.83
C THR A 31 -5.02 -9.43 -9.35
N PRO A 32 -5.54 -10.39 -10.13
CA PRO A 32 -6.72 -11.18 -9.75
C PRO A 32 -6.58 -11.90 -8.40
N ASP A 33 -5.36 -12.38 -8.09
CA ASP A 33 -5.09 -13.19 -6.90
C ASP A 33 -4.93 -12.36 -5.62
N THR A 34 -4.83 -11.02 -5.73
CA THR A 34 -4.80 -10.16 -4.54
C THR A 34 -6.22 -9.81 -4.13
N GLU A 35 -6.76 -10.54 -3.15
CA GLU A 35 -8.05 -10.19 -2.53
C GLU A 35 -7.92 -8.86 -1.77
N HIS A 36 -8.45 -7.79 -2.35
CA HIS A 36 -8.55 -6.50 -1.68
C HIS A 36 -9.71 -6.51 -0.69
N HIS A 37 -9.38 -6.59 0.60
CA HIS A 37 -10.38 -6.55 1.66
C HIS A 37 -10.62 -5.14 2.22
N VAL A 38 -9.77 -4.15 1.91
CA VAL A 38 -9.93 -2.78 2.44
C VAL A 38 -11.24 -2.19 2.00
N GLY A 39 -12.00 -1.64 2.95
CA GLY A 39 -13.32 -1.07 2.71
C GLY A 39 -14.45 -2.07 2.83
N ASN A 40 -14.18 -3.38 2.72
CA ASN A 40 -15.21 -4.42 2.89
C ASN A 40 -15.85 -4.31 4.27
N ILE A 41 -17.16 -4.51 4.30
CA ILE A 41 -17.97 -4.51 5.52
C ILE A 41 -18.37 -5.96 5.79
N TYR A 42 -18.09 -6.42 7.00
CA TYR A 42 -18.42 -7.76 7.46
C TYR A 42 -19.32 -7.68 8.68
N LEU A 43 -20.23 -8.64 8.79
CA LEU A 43 -20.79 -9.03 10.07
C LEU A 43 -19.80 -10.01 10.71
N GLY A 44 -19.14 -9.61 11.78
CA GLY A 44 -18.14 -10.40 12.48
C GLY A 44 -18.59 -10.87 13.85
N ARG A 45 -17.95 -11.91 14.39
CA ARG A 45 -18.19 -12.41 15.75
C ARG A 45 -16.96 -12.17 16.62
N VAL A 46 -17.13 -11.47 17.74
CA VAL A 46 -16.05 -11.26 18.71
C VAL A 46 -15.60 -12.61 19.28
N THR A 47 -14.36 -13.01 19.02
CA THR A 47 -13.79 -14.27 19.53
C THR A 47 -13.19 -14.06 20.90
N LYS A 48 -12.32 -13.06 21.04
CA LYS A 48 -11.56 -12.78 22.26
C LYS A 48 -11.37 -11.29 22.48
N ILE A 49 -11.37 -10.88 23.74
CA ILE A 49 -11.03 -9.51 24.16
C ILE A 49 -9.73 -9.58 24.96
N ILE A 50 -8.72 -8.80 24.56
CA ILE A 50 -7.40 -8.75 25.20
C ILE A 50 -7.14 -7.35 25.74
N GLN A 51 -7.27 -7.20 27.06
CA GLN A 51 -7.09 -5.91 27.74
C GLN A 51 -5.66 -5.37 27.63
N GLY A 52 -4.65 -6.23 27.74
CA GLY A 52 -3.24 -5.80 27.63
C GLY A 52 -2.87 -5.18 26.29
N MET A 53 -3.67 -5.42 25.24
CA MET A 53 -3.49 -4.86 23.90
C MET A 53 -4.51 -3.78 23.56
N ASN A 54 -5.43 -3.45 24.48
CA ASN A 54 -6.58 -2.59 24.23
C ASN A 54 -7.32 -2.97 22.93
N ALA A 55 -7.61 -4.26 22.74
CA ALA A 55 -8.19 -4.75 21.49
C ALA A 55 -9.11 -5.98 21.66
N ALA A 56 -9.97 -6.17 20.67
CA ALA A 56 -10.79 -7.36 20.47
C ALA A 56 -10.41 -8.04 19.15
N PHE A 57 -10.51 -9.35 19.12
CA PHE A 57 -10.38 -10.17 17.92
C PHE A 57 -11.78 -10.52 17.42
N VAL A 58 -12.00 -10.35 16.13
CA VAL A 58 -13.31 -10.52 15.49
C VAL A 58 -13.15 -11.50 14.34
N ASN A 59 -13.85 -12.63 14.41
CA ASN A 59 -13.93 -13.56 13.30
C ASN A 59 -14.86 -12.98 12.23
N ILE A 60 -14.32 -12.73 11.04
CA ILE A 60 -15.03 -12.20 9.87
C ILE A 60 -15.12 -13.23 8.72
N GLY A 61 -14.80 -14.49 8.98
CA GLY A 61 -14.77 -15.55 7.97
C GLY A 61 -13.43 -15.73 7.22
N LEU A 62 -12.41 -14.94 7.53
CA LEU A 62 -11.04 -15.13 7.03
C LEU A 62 -10.25 -16.14 7.86
N GLU A 63 -9.11 -16.61 7.35
CA GLU A 63 -8.22 -17.55 8.06
C GLU A 63 -7.73 -17.03 9.42
N GLN A 64 -7.48 -15.73 9.52
CA GLN A 64 -7.07 -15.06 10.75
C GLN A 64 -8.16 -14.10 11.23
N ASP A 65 -8.37 -14.05 12.55
CA ASP A 65 -9.27 -13.10 13.17
C ASP A 65 -8.80 -11.65 12.93
N ALA A 66 -9.76 -10.77 12.67
CA ALA A 66 -9.53 -9.34 12.50
C ALA A 66 -9.23 -8.66 13.84
N PHE A 67 -8.36 -7.66 13.81
CA PHE A 67 -7.95 -6.86 14.96
C PHE A 67 -8.77 -5.57 15.08
N LEU A 68 -9.57 -5.45 16.13
CA LEU A 68 -10.38 -4.28 16.48
C LEU A 68 -9.78 -3.56 17.69
N HIS A 69 -9.20 -2.38 17.50
CA HIS A 69 -8.66 -1.58 18.61
C HIS A 69 -9.77 -0.86 19.37
N PHE A 70 -9.61 -0.65 20.68
CA PHE A 70 -10.65 -0.03 21.51
C PHE A 70 -11.00 1.42 21.15
N SER A 71 -10.07 2.19 20.55
CA SER A 71 -10.40 3.52 19.99
C SER A 71 -11.31 3.49 18.77
N ASP A 72 -11.35 2.33 18.11
CA ASP A 72 -12.11 2.08 16.89
C ASP A 72 -13.44 1.40 17.20
N VAL A 73 -13.70 1.15 18.50
CA VAL A 73 -14.97 0.76 19.10
C VAL A 73 -15.60 2.03 19.63
N ASP A 74 -16.87 2.22 19.33
CA ASP A 74 -17.58 3.48 19.54
C ASP A 74 -17.34 4.11 20.93
N SER A 75 -16.78 5.31 20.90
CA SER A 75 -16.94 6.36 21.90
C SER A 75 -17.27 7.60 21.08
N THR A 76 -18.50 8.10 21.25
CA THR A 76 -19.01 9.39 20.75
C THR A 76 -17.88 10.38 20.53
N MET A 77 -17.73 10.91 19.32
CA MET A 77 -16.69 11.87 18.94
C MET A 77 -16.48 12.97 20.01
N GLU A 78 -15.50 12.79 20.88
CA GLU A 78 -14.72 13.91 21.40
C GLU A 78 -13.57 14.10 20.38
N ASP A 79 -13.40 15.32 19.86
CA ASP A 79 -12.39 15.76 18.88
C ASP A 79 -12.82 15.98 17.41
N VAL A 80 -13.98 16.57 17.17
CA VAL A 80 -14.08 17.55 16.07
C VAL A 80 -14.16 18.93 16.71
N ALA A 81 -13.05 19.65 16.69
CA ALA A 81 -13.02 21.08 17.00
C ALA A 81 -14.13 21.76 16.19
N THR A 82 -15.19 22.17 16.89
CA THR A 82 -16.20 23.09 16.39
C THR A 82 -15.48 24.38 16.05
N ASP A 83 -15.25 24.62 14.77
CA ASP A 83 -15.04 25.98 14.28
C ASP A 83 -16.31 26.77 14.64
N ASP A 84 -16.11 27.82 15.44
CA ASP A 84 -17.05 28.84 15.94
C ASP A 84 -18.32 29.09 15.10
N ASP A 85 -19.37 28.28 15.30
CA ASP A 85 -20.76 28.66 15.05
C ASP A 85 -21.56 28.30 16.32
N GLU A 86 -22.03 29.33 17.07
CA GLU A 86 -22.73 29.22 18.37
C GLU A 86 -24.05 28.42 18.36
N ASP A 87 -24.48 27.88 17.22
CA ASP A 87 -25.69 27.05 17.08
C ASP A 87 -25.43 25.54 17.29
N ASP A 88 -24.17 25.08 17.35
CA ASP A 88 -23.81 23.65 17.48
C ASP A 88 -23.70 23.19 18.95
N ARG A 89 -24.75 23.39 19.75
CA ARG A 89 -24.94 22.51 20.92
C ARG A 89 -25.63 21.24 20.45
N PRO A 90 -25.07 20.04 20.68
CA PRO A 90 -25.86 18.83 20.56
C PRO A 90 -27.03 18.96 21.54
N VAL A 91 -28.26 18.86 21.03
CA VAL A 91 -29.42 18.69 21.90
C VAL A 91 -29.15 17.42 22.67
N SER A 92 -28.83 17.57 23.95
CA SER A 92 -28.64 16.48 24.88
C SER A 92 -29.98 15.79 25.11
N LEU A 93 -30.40 14.96 24.16
CA LEU A 93 -31.16 13.75 24.46
C LEU A 93 -30.16 12.60 24.42
N ALA A 94 -29.38 12.51 25.50
CA ALA A 94 -28.89 11.22 25.92
C ALA A 94 -30.11 10.33 26.21
N VAL A 95 -29.98 9.04 25.87
CA VAL A 95 -30.97 7.95 26.03
C VAL A 95 -31.90 7.79 24.83
N GLU A 96 -31.42 7.12 23.76
CA GLU A 96 -32.15 6.04 23.03
C GLU A 96 -31.39 5.51 21.78
N THR A 97 -30.34 6.17 21.30
CA THR A 97 -29.67 5.78 20.02
C THR A 97 -28.54 4.75 20.14
N ALA A 98 -28.17 4.34 21.36
CA ALA A 98 -27.28 3.19 21.59
C ALA A 98 -27.94 1.82 21.27
N ASP A 99 -29.22 1.80 20.92
CA ASP A 99 -29.99 0.57 20.67
C ASP A 99 -29.93 0.07 19.21
N VAL A 100 -29.37 0.84 18.27
CA VAL A 100 -29.35 0.45 16.83
C VAL A 100 -28.07 -0.29 16.42
N ALA A 101 -26.94 -0.05 17.10
CA ALA A 101 -25.68 -0.71 16.75
C ALA A 101 -25.59 -2.19 17.15
N LEU A 102 -26.50 -2.68 18.01
CA LEU A 102 -26.37 -4.00 18.65
C LEU A 102 -27.71 -4.63 19.01
N ARG A 103 -28.29 -5.50 18.16
CA ARG A 103 -29.08 -6.68 18.58
C ARG A 103 -29.58 -7.52 17.40
N THR A 104 -28.98 -8.70 17.20
CA THR A 104 -29.71 -9.89 16.70
C THR A 104 -30.21 -10.80 17.84
N SER A 105 -30.18 -10.35 19.09
CA SER A 105 -30.94 -10.99 20.17
C SER A 105 -31.12 -10.04 21.36
N LYS A 106 -32.37 -9.80 21.78
CA LYS A 106 -32.71 -9.11 23.03
C LYS A 106 -31.90 -9.69 24.21
N ALA A 107 -30.84 -9.00 24.61
CA ALA A 107 -30.18 -9.27 25.88
C ALA A 107 -31.05 -8.67 26.99
N GLY A 108 -31.72 -9.53 27.75
CA GLY A 108 -32.50 -9.11 28.91
C GLY A 108 -31.62 -8.40 29.94
N SER A 109 -32.14 -7.26 30.44
CA SER A 109 -32.04 -6.71 31.79
C SER A 109 -30.70 -6.84 32.57
N ASN A 110 -30.15 -5.69 32.96
CA ASN A 110 -29.34 -5.49 34.18
C ASN A 110 -28.02 -6.28 34.34
N LYS A 111 -27.19 -6.38 33.30
CA LYS A 111 -25.76 -6.68 33.50
C LYS A 111 -24.90 -5.45 33.25
N LYS A 112 -24.13 -5.05 34.27
CA LYS A 112 -23.10 -4.00 34.16
C LYS A 112 -22.23 -4.27 32.94
N LEU A 113 -22.26 -3.32 32.01
CA LEU A 113 -21.38 -3.30 30.84
C LEU A 113 -19.92 -3.34 31.31
N PRO A 114 -19.02 -4.05 30.62
CA PRO A 114 -17.63 -4.11 31.02
C PRO A 114 -16.96 -2.74 30.82
N THR A 115 -16.81 -1.99 31.91
CA THR A 115 -16.09 -0.73 31.96
C THR A 115 -14.61 -0.98 32.27
N PHE A 116 -13.70 -0.39 31.49
CA PHE A 116 -12.26 -0.58 31.66
C PHE A 116 -11.54 0.75 31.92
N THR A 117 -10.53 0.74 32.79
CA THR A 117 -9.65 1.87 33.03
C THR A 117 -8.31 1.66 32.34
N THR A 118 -7.90 2.60 31.50
CA THR A 118 -6.60 2.59 30.83
C THR A 118 -5.72 3.71 31.41
N LYS A 119 -4.42 3.43 31.63
CA LYS A 119 -3.49 4.39 32.28
C LYS A 119 -3.20 5.66 31.45
N ARG A 120 -3.53 5.69 30.14
CA ARG A 120 -3.26 6.82 29.23
C ARG A 120 -4.49 7.58 28.75
N SER A 121 -5.68 6.98 28.84
CA SER A 121 -6.91 7.49 28.18
C SER A 121 -8.14 7.49 29.11
N GLY A 122 -7.95 7.32 30.43
CA GLY A 122 -9.04 7.34 31.40
C GLY A 122 -9.90 6.06 31.40
N GLN A 123 -11.12 6.18 31.94
CA GLN A 123 -12.09 5.10 32.04
C GLN A 123 -12.87 4.96 30.73
N VAL A 124 -12.44 4.03 29.88
CA VAL A 124 -13.11 3.70 28.62
C VAL A 124 -14.11 2.58 28.88
N THR A 125 -15.39 2.88 28.81
CA THR A 125 -16.44 1.85 28.85
C THR A 125 -16.58 1.23 27.47
N ILE A 126 -16.32 -0.07 27.34
CA ILE A 126 -16.34 -0.74 26.05
C ILE A 126 -17.50 -1.71 26.04
N ASN A 127 -18.49 -1.45 25.18
CA ASN A 127 -19.66 -2.30 25.03
C ASN A 127 -19.38 -3.48 24.08
N LEU A 128 -18.41 -4.33 24.45
CA LEU A 128 -18.10 -5.56 23.72
C LEU A 128 -18.06 -6.77 24.65
N GLN A 129 -18.69 -7.86 24.21
CA GLN A 129 -18.70 -9.15 24.88
C GLN A 129 -18.19 -10.23 23.93
N ALA A 130 -17.54 -11.26 24.51
CA ALA A 130 -17.17 -12.43 23.72
C ALA A 130 -18.42 -13.09 23.12
N LYS A 131 -18.30 -13.58 21.88
CA LYS A 131 -19.35 -14.17 21.04
C LYS A 131 -20.39 -13.20 20.49
N GLN A 132 -20.33 -11.91 20.79
CA GLN A 132 -21.20 -10.87 20.24
C GLN A 132 -20.98 -10.71 18.73
N MET A 133 -22.06 -10.51 17.98
CA MET A 133 -21.98 -10.13 16.57
C MET A 133 -21.82 -8.61 16.46
N VAL A 134 -20.95 -8.15 15.58
CA VAL A 134 -20.61 -6.74 15.38
C VAL A 134 -20.36 -6.48 13.90
N VAL A 135 -20.89 -5.37 13.37
CA VAL A 135 -20.57 -4.93 12.02
C VAL A 135 -19.21 -4.22 12.05
N VAL A 136 -18.30 -4.65 11.18
CA VAL A 136 -16.94 -4.12 11.13
C VAL A 136 -16.52 -3.83 9.71
N GLN A 137 -15.81 -2.73 9.51
CA GLN A 137 -15.22 -2.36 8.23
C GLN A 137 -13.70 -2.53 8.28
N VAL A 138 -13.12 -3.12 7.23
CA VAL A 138 -11.68 -3.29 7.13
C VAL A 138 -11.02 -1.95 6.79
N THR A 139 -10.10 -1.51 7.65
CA THR A 139 -9.34 -0.26 7.48
C THR A 139 -7.93 -0.48 6.95
N ARG A 140 -7.34 -1.65 7.24
CA ARG A 140 -6.00 -2.05 6.77
C ARG A 140 -5.96 -3.53 6.47
N GLU A 141 -5.27 -3.89 5.39
CA GLU A 141 -5.04 -5.29 5.00
C GLU A 141 -4.18 -6.02 6.04
N ALA A 142 -4.21 -7.34 5.97
CA ALA A 142 -3.30 -8.19 6.72
C ALA A 142 -1.87 -7.89 6.26
N TYR A 143 -0.95 -7.84 7.21
CA TYR A 143 0.46 -7.65 6.92
C TYR A 143 1.26 -8.75 7.60
N HIS A 144 1.88 -9.59 6.79
CA HIS A 144 2.60 -10.79 7.23
C HIS A 144 1.69 -11.69 8.09
N GLN A 145 2.05 -11.93 9.36
CA GLN A 145 1.34 -12.82 10.28
C GLN A 145 0.23 -12.11 11.08
N LYS A 146 -0.08 -10.85 10.78
CA LYS A 146 -1.11 -10.07 11.48
C LYS A 146 -2.37 -10.01 10.62
N GLY A 147 -3.49 -10.44 11.19
CA GLY A 147 -4.81 -10.29 10.60
C GLY A 147 -5.18 -8.83 10.29
N VAL A 148 -6.23 -8.64 9.49
CA VAL A 148 -6.69 -7.32 9.04
C VAL A 148 -7.07 -6.41 10.23
N ARG A 149 -6.88 -5.10 10.10
CA ARG A 149 -7.38 -4.13 11.09
C ARG A 149 -8.78 -3.68 10.72
N VAL A 150 -9.70 -3.71 11.68
CA VAL A 150 -11.09 -3.31 11.49
C VAL A 150 -11.54 -2.20 12.45
N THR A 151 -12.64 -1.53 12.11
CA THR A 151 -13.34 -0.53 12.93
C THR A 151 -14.84 -0.78 12.93
N THR A 152 -15.53 -0.37 14.01
CA THR A 152 -17.01 -0.34 14.03
C THR A 152 -17.57 0.95 13.44
N LYS A 153 -16.72 1.93 13.10
CA LYS A 153 -17.09 3.17 12.40
C LYS A 153 -17.26 2.87 10.91
N VAL A 154 -18.39 2.27 10.58
CA VAL A 154 -18.72 1.86 9.22
C VAL A 154 -19.12 3.07 8.38
N GLY A 155 -18.53 3.22 7.20
CA GLY A 155 -18.91 4.25 6.24
C GLY A 155 -19.08 3.67 4.84
N LEU A 156 -20.23 3.94 4.21
CA LEU A 156 -20.48 3.60 2.81
C LEU A 156 -20.03 4.76 1.94
N THR A 157 -19.09 4.49 1.03
CA THR A 157 -18.41 5.54 0.28
C THR A 157 -19.01 5.73 -1.11
N GLY A 158 -19.87 6.74 -1.23
CA GLY A 158 -20.32 7.28 -2.51
C GLY A 158 -19.34 8.27 -3.12
N ARG A 159 -19.75 8.80 -4.27
CA ARG A 159 -18.97 9.76 -5.05
C ARG A 159 -19.01 11.15 -4.42
N ASN A 160 -20.21 11.61 -4.08
CA ASN A 160 -20.48 12.94 -3.55
C ASN A 160 -20.49 12.91 -2.02
N VAL A 161 -20.86 11.78 -1.43
CA VAL A 161 -21.09 11.67 0.03
C VAL A 161 -20.54 10.36 0.58
N VAL A 162 -20.25 10.34 1.87
CA VAL A 162 -20.00 9.11 2.63
C VAL A 162 -21.13 8.99 3.63
N LEU A 163 -21.91 7.92 3.55
CA LEU A 163 -22.99 7.65 4.51
C LEU A 163 -22.39 7.03 5.77
N LEU A 164 -22.80 7.52 6.94
CA LEU A 164 -22.39 7.03 8.24
C LEU A 164 -23.62 6.48 8.97
N PRO A 165 -23.89 5.16 8.89
CA PRO A 165 -25.13 4.59 9.42
C PRO A 165 -25.26 4.60 10.94
N PHE A 166 -24.16 4.83 11.66
CA PHE A 166 -24.08 4.76 13.11
C PHE A 166 -23.67 6.09 13.77
N GLU A 167 -23.61 7.17 13.00
CA GLU A 167 -23.27 8.51 13.51
C GLU A 167 -24.28 9.51 12.95
N GLU A 168 -24.86 10.40 13.76
CA GLU A 168 -25.85 11.39 13.28
C GLU A 168 -25.23 12.67 12.69
N ALA A 169 -23.91 12.83 12.80
CA ALA A 169 -23.24 14.08 12.44
C ALA A 169 -23.19 14.29 10.91
N VAL A 170 -23.44 15.53 10.48
CA VAL A 170 -23.27 15.96 9.08
C VAL A 170 -21.96 16.75 8.93
N GLY A 171 -20.92 16.09 8.44
CA GLY A 171 -19.63 16.68 8.12
C GLY A 171 -19.54 17.22 6.70
N VAL A 172 -18.75 18.27 6.48
CA VAL A 172 -18.40 18.75 5.14
C VAL A 172 -16.88 18.76 4.98
N SER A 173 -16.39 18.30 3.82
CA SER A 173 -14.96 18.22 3.53
C SER A 173 -14.22 19.54 3.78
N ARG A 174 -13.07 19.45 4.46
CA ARG A 174 -12.20 20.61 4.78
C ARG A 174 -11.74 21.40 3.55
N LYS A 175 -11.72 20.76 2.37
CA LYS A 175 -11.28 21.37 1.10
C LYS A 175 -12.34 22.30 0.47
N ILE A 176 -13.57 22.32 0.99
CA ILE A 176 -14.61 23.28 0.56
C ILE A 176 -14.47 24.51 1.45
N PHE A 177 -13.97 25.61 0.92
CA PHE A 177 -13.71 26.83 1.73
C PHE A 177 -14.92 27.76 1.82
N SER A 178 -15.85 27.69 0.86
CA SER A 178 -17.02 28.57 0.82
C SER A 178 -18.02 28.23 1.92
N VAL A 179 -18.22 29.15 2.87
CA VAL A 179 -19.21 29.02 3.96
C VAL A 179 -20.64 28.89 3.40
N LYS A 180 -20.96 29.65 2.36
CA LYS A 180 -22.28 29.58 1.68
C LYS A 180 -22.54 28.19 1.12
N GLU A 181 -21.54 27.60 0.49
CA GLU A 181 -21.67 26.27 -0.10
C GLU A 181 -21.77 25.17 0.97
N ARG A 182 -21.00 25.29 2.06
CA ARG A 182 -21.14 24.40 3.23
C ARG A 182 -22.55 24.43 3.80
N LYS A 183 -23.12 25.62 3.99
CA LYS A 183 -24.49 25.77 4.52
C LYS A 183 -25.54 25.16 3.58
N ARG A 184 -25.41 25.38 2.27
CA ARG A 184 -26.29 24.78 1.25
C ARG A 184 -26.24 23.24 1.30
N LEU A 185 -25.04 22.68 1.25
CA LEU A 185 -24.83 21.22 1.24
C LEU A 185 -25.32 20.56 2.54
N ARG A 186 -25.08 21.19 3.71
CA ARG A 186 -25.64 20.71 5.00
C ARG A 186 -27.17 20.73 5.00
N GLY A 187 -27.80 21.76 4.43
CA GLY A 187 -29.26 21.83 4.31
C GLY A 187 -29.83 20.67 3.51
N ILE A 188 -29.24 20.38 2.35
CA ILE A 188 -29.64 19.26 1.49
C ILE A 188 -29.51 17.92 2.23
N ALA A 189 -28.40 17.69 2.93
CA ALA A 189 -28.19 16.45 3.67
C ALA A 189 -29.22 16.25 4.79
N ARG A 190 -29.54 17.29 5.57
CA ARG A 190 -30.52 17.22 6.66
C ARG A 190 -31.95 16.95 6.18
N GLU A 191 -32.30 17.38 4.97
CA GLU A 191 -33.63 17.13 4.40
C GLU A 191 -33.83 15.66 4.01
N ILE A 192 -32.74 14.95 3.69
CA ILE A 192 -32.78 13.59 3.13
C ILE A 192 -32.46 12.52 4.17
N LEU A 193 -31.61 12.83 5.15
CA LEU A 193 -31.11 11.87 6.11
C LEU A 193 -32.18 11.47 7.15
N PRO A 194 -32.41 10.16 7.36
CA PRO A 194 -33.21 9.67 8.48
C PRO A 194 -32.55 9.96 9.83
N GLU A 195 -33.35 9.97 10.90
CA GLU A 195 -32.84 10.02 12.28
C GLU A 195 -31.89 8.84 12.55
N GLY A 196 -30.81 9.07 13.31
CA GLY A 196 -29.77 8.07 13.57
C GLY A 196 -28.67 7.95 12.52
N ILE A 197 -28.84 8.53 11.32
CA ILE A 197 -27.88 8.40 10.21
C ILE A 197 -27.31 9.76 9.82
N GLY A 198 -26.01 9.80 9.64
CA GLY A 198 -25.25 11.00 9.29
C GLY A 198 -24.44 10.79 8.02
N CYS A 199 -23.62 11.78 7.70
CA CYS A 199 -22.82 11.72 6.48
C CYS A 199 -21.61 12.66 6.49
N ILE A 200 -20.68 12.40 5.57
CA ILE A 200 -19.61 13.33 5.23
C ILE A 200 -19.75 13.71 3.76
N ILE A 201 -19.98 15.00 3.50
CA ILE A 201 -20.08 15.55 2.15
C ILE A 201 -18.67 15.75 1.58
N ARG A 202 -18.39 15.13 0.45
CA ARG A 202 -17.08 15.11 -0.22
C ARG A 202 -16.90 16.33 -1.12
N THR A 203 -15.64 16.60 -1.50
CA THR A 203 -15.31 17.68 -2.43
C THR A 203 -15.99 17.58 -3.79
N ALA A 204 -16.37 16.38 -4.23
CA ALA A 204 -17.02 16.18 -5.52
C ALA A 204 -18.45 16.75 -5.56
N ALA A 205 -19.08 16.92 -4.39
CA ALA A 205 -20.42 17.51 -4.29
C ALA A 205 -20.42 19.05 -4.49
N SER A 206 -19.25 19.69 -4.42
CA SER A 206 -19.14 21.15 -4.49
C SER A 206 -19.59 21.67 -5.85
N GLY A 207 -20.57 22.58 -5.87
CA GLY A 207 -21.11 23.18 -7.08
C GLY A 207 -22.12 22.31 -7.83
N LEU A 208 -22.42 21.09 -7.37
CA LEU A 208 -23.44 20.25 -7.99
C LEU A 208 -24.86 20.72 -7.62
N PRO A 209 -25.84 20.54 -8.53
CA PRO A 209 -27.27 20.71 -8.23
C PRO A 209 -27.71 19.79 -7.07
N SER A 210 -28.80 20.15 -6.39
CA SER A 210 -29.39 19.33 -5.34
C SER A 210 -29.60 17.90 -5.82
N ASP A 211 -30.25 17.74 -6.97
CA ASP A 211 -30.77 16.47 -7.47
C ASP A 211 -29.66 15.42 -7.68
N ASP A 212 -28.50 15.84 -8.17
CA ASP A 212 -27.35 14.96 -8.37
C ASP A 212 -26.74 14.47 -7.04
N VAL A 213 -26.76 15.32 -6.01
CA VAL A 213 -26.36 14.93 -4.65
C VAL A 213 -27.40 14.00 -4.02
N GLN A 214 -28.70 14.25 -4.26
CA GLN A 214 -29.78 13.41 -3.74
C GLN A 214 -29.72 11.99 -4.31
N ARG A 215 -29.46 11.83 -5.62
CA ARG A 215 -29.36 10.50 -6.25
C ARG A 215 -28.29 9.62 -5.60
N ASP A 216 -27.10 10.17 -5.34
CA ASP A 216 -26.00 9.44 -4.69
C ASP A 216 -26.41 9.04 -3.25
N PHE A 217 -27.06 9.94 -2.50
CA PHE A 217 -27.61 9.63 -1.18
C PHE A 217 -28.64 8.51 -1.21
N SER A 218 -29.64 8.59 -2.11
CA SER A 218 -30.70 7.60 -2.20
C SER A 218 -30.15 6.22 -2.52
N SER A 219 -29.18 6.12 -3.44
CA SER A 219 -28.50 4.85 -3.75
C SER A 219 -27.80 4.26 -2.53
N LEU A 220 -27.08 5.07 -1.75
CA LEU A 220 -26.38 4.58 -0.55
C LEU A 220 -27.34 4.15 0.56
N LEU A 221 -28.49 4.83 0.69
CA LEU A 221 -29.53 4.46 1.65
C LEU A 221 -30.23 3.15 1.26
N GLU A 222 -30.40 2.90 -0.04
CA GLU A 222 -30.88 1.62 -0.56
C GLU A 222 -29.88 0.50 -0.24
N ASP A 223 -28.60 0.69 -0.57
CA ASP A 223 -27.52 -0.26 -0.25
C ASP A 223 -27.49 -0.57 1.27
N TRP A 224 -27.70 0.46 2.12
CA TRP A 224 -27.78 0.29 3.56
C TRP A 224 -28.99 -0.55 4.01
N ARG A 225 -30.18 -0.30 3.45
CA ARG A 225 -31.41 -1.05 3.78
C ARG A 225 -31.30 -2.52 3.38
N GLU A 226 -30.66 -2.80 2.26
CA GLU A 226 -30.36 -4.17 1.83
C GLU A 226 -29.45 -4.86 2.87
N MET A 227 -28.36 -4.22 3.27
CA MET A 227 -27.47 -4.75 4.31
C MET A 227 -28.17 -4.95 5.66
N GLU A 228 -29.04 -4.04 6.11
CA GLU A 228 -29.82 -4.24 7.34
C GLU A 228 -30.67 -5.51 7.28
N THR A 229 -31.24 -5.80 6.12
CA THR A 229 -32.06 -7.00 5.89
C THR A 229 -31.20 -8.26 5.97
N GLU A 230 -30.00 -8.23 5.41
CA GLU A 230 -29.03 -9.33 5.52
C GLU A 230 -28.57 -9.55 6.96
N ILE A 231 -28.24 -8.47 7.68
CA ILE A 231 -27.81 -8.53 9.09
C ILE A 231 -28.88 -9.19 9.96
N ARG A 232 -30.16 -8.87 9.77
CA ARG A 232 -31.27 -9.48 10.54
C ARG A 232 -31.41 -10.98 10.28
N ASN A 233 -31.12 -11.42 9.06
CA ASN A 233 -31.26 -12.82 8.65
C ASN A 233 -29.99 -13.65 8.84
N ALA A 234 -28.86 -13.01 9.16
CA ALA A 234 -27.57 -13.66 9.30
C ALA A 234 -27.52 -14.62 10.49
N LYS A 235 -27.00 -15.82 10.25
CA LYS A 235 -26.81 -16.87 11.28
C LYS A 235 -25.38 -16.95 11.84
N GLY A 236 -24.46 -16.20 11.25
CA GLY A 236 -23.03 -16.23 11.58
C GLY A 236 -22.27 -15.12 10.87
N PRO A 237 -20.93 -15.13 10.95
CA PRO A 237 -20.11 -14.16 10.26
C PRO A 237 -20.28 -14.23 8.74
N MET A 238 -20.41 -13.09 8.08
CA MET A 238 -20.55 -13.00 6.62
C MET A 238 -20.04 -11.67 6.08
N LEU A 239 -19.68 -11.65 4.80
CA LEU A 239 -19.45 -10.44 4.04
C LEU A 239 -20.80 -9.77 3.75
N LEU A 240 -20.94 -8.50 4.13
CA LEU A 240 -22.13 -7.68 3.89
C LEU A 240 -21.94 -6.81 2.64
N LEU A 241 -20.75 -6.21 2.50
CA LEU A 241 -20.43 -5.38 1.36
C LEU A 241 -18.99 -5.63 0.93
N GLN A 242 -18.81 -5.97 -0.34
CA GLN A 242 -17.51 -5.94 -0.99
C GLN A 242 -17.25 -4.52 -1.50
N GLU A 243 -16.10 -3.94 -1.13
CA GLU A 243 -15.69 -2.63 -1.65
C GLU A 243 -15.50 -2.72 -3.17
N ALA A 244 -15.79 -1.61 -3.84
CA ALA A 244 -15.69 -1.54 -5.28
C ALA A 244 -14.23 -1.77 -5.76
N SER A 245 -14.09 -2.48 -6.89
CA SER A 245 -12.79 -2.69 -7.57
C SER A 245 -11.97 -1.41 -7.71
N VAL A 246 -10.65 -1.51 -7.89
CA VAL A 246 -9.78 -0.33 -8.01
C VAL A 246 -10.23 0.59 -9.15
N ALA A 247 -10.76 0.04 -10.26
CA ALA A 247 -11.39 0.80 -11.33
C ALA A 247 -12.54 1.68 -10.84
N HIS A 248 -13.50 1.10 -10.12
CA HIS A 248 -14.64 1.84 -9.57
C HIS A 248 -14.19 2.89 -8.55
N SER A 249 -13.22 2.56 -7.69
CA SER A 249 -12.65 3.48 -6.71
C SER A 249 -11.98 4.69 -7.38
N VAL A 250 -11.21 4.47 -8.46
CA VAL A 250 -10.58 5.53 -9.24
C VAL A 250 -11.64 6.41 -9.93
N ILE A 251 -12.67 5.82 -10.53
CA ILE A 251 -13.76 6.57 -11.17
C ILE A 251 -14.54 7.38 -10.13
N ARG A 252 -14.87 6.80 -8.98
CA ARG A 252 -15.54 7.49 -7.87
C ARG A 252 -14.75 8.71 -7.39
N ASP A 253 -13.45 8.54 -7.16
CA ASP A 253 -12.62 9.55 -6.49
C ASP A 253 -12.01 10.60 -7.43
N LEU A 254 -11.65 10.20 -8.66
CA LEU A 254 -10.78 10.98 -9.56
C LEU A 254 -11.45 11.43 -10.86
N PHE A 255 -12.51 10.76 -11.32
CA PHE A 255 -13.19 11.16 -12.55
C PHE A 255 -14.08 12.38 -12.30
N LYS A 256 -13.54 13.60 -12.31
CA LYS A 256 -14.31 14.85 -12.14
C LYS A 256 -14.35 15.65 -13.45
N ASP A 257 -14.91 16.85 -13.44
CA ASP A 257 -15.03 17.70 -14.62
C ASP A 257 -13.68 18.10 -15.25
N ASP A 258 -12.61 18.12 -14.47
CA ASP A 258 -11.23 18.38 -14.92
C ASP A 258 -10.66 17.25 -15.78
N VAL A 259 -11.21 16.03 -15.67
CA VAL A 259 -10.85 14.90 -16.52
C VAL A 259 -11.51 15.10 -17.87
N SER A 260 -10.69 15.09 -18.92
CA SER A 260 -11.11 15.27 -20.31
C SER A 260 -11.71 14.00 -20.88
N GLN A 261 -11.14 12.84 -20.55
CA GLN A 261 -11.54 11.54 -21.12
C GLN A 261 -11.16 10.38 -20.20
N VAL A 262 -12.00 9.37 -20.15
CA VAL A 262 -11.73 8.06 -19.55
C VAL A 262 -11.79 7.03 -20.66
N VAL A 263 -10.73 6.25 -20.83
CA VAL A 263 -10.60 5.28 -21.91
C VAL A 263 -10.44 3.89 -21.31
N VAL A 264 -11.25 2.94 -21.76
CA VAL A 264 -11.29 1.56 -21.24
C VAL A 264 -11.15 0.56 -22.39
N ASP A 265 -10.21 -0.39 -22.29
CA ASP A 265 -9.96 -1.39 -23.34
C ASP A 265 -10.76 -2.71 -23.19
N ASP A 266 -11.31 -3.00 -22.01
CA ASP A 266 -12.17 -4.16 -21.79
C ASP A 266 -13.67 -3.84 -21.88
N ARG A 267 -14.38 -4.69 -22.63
CA ARG A 267 -15.80 -4.47 -22.95
C ARG A 267 -16.74 -4.79 -21.80
N LYS A 268 -16.36 -5.67 -20.87
CA LYS A 268 -17.16 -5.98 -19.68
C LYS A 268 -17.03 -4.82 -18.70
N LEU A 269 -15.80 -4.44 -18.37
CA LEU A 269 -15.48 -3.34 -17.48
C LEU A 269 -16.06 -2.00 -17.98
N PHE A 270 -16.00 -1.72 -19.28
CA PHE A 270 -16.61 -0.52 -19.86
C PHE A 270 -18.12 -0.45 -19.60
N ARG A 271 -18.85 -1.56 -19.78
CA ARG A 271 -20.30 -1.60 -19.53
C ARG A 271 -20.63 -1.43 -18.05
N ASP A 272 -19.84 -2.06 -17.19
CA ASP A 272 -20.01 -1.98 -15.74
C ASP A 272 -19.77 -0.54 -15.24
N LEU A 273 -18.66 0.08 -15.67
CA LEU A 273 -18.34 1.47 -15.35
C LEU A 273 -19.35 2.45 -15.94
N LYS A 274 -19.84 2.21 -17.16
CA LYS A 274 -20.86 3.05 -17.78
C LYS A 274 -22.16 3.04 -16.98
N THR A 275 -22.59 1.87 -16.52
CA THR A 275 -23.77 1.73 -15.66
C THR A 275 -23.60 2.51 -14.35
N TYR A 276 -22.42 2.42 -13.74
CA TYR A 276 -22.09 3.18 -12.53
C TYR A 276 -22.09 4.70 -12.75
N VAL A 277 -21.47 5.18 -13.83
CA VAL A 277 -21.42 6.63 -14.17
C VAL A 277 -22.81 7.16 -14.50
N LEU A 278 -23.64 6.43 -15.24
CA LEU A 278 -25.02 6.84 -15.53
C LEU A 278 -25.87 6.97 -14.27
N ARG A 279 -25.62 6.15 -13.24
CA ARG A 279 -26.32 6.25 -11.95
C ARG A 279 -25.85 7.44 -11.11
N THR A 280 -24.54 7.68 -11.07
CA THR A 280 -23.91 8.61 -10.10
C THR A 280 -23.57 9.99 -10.66
N ALA A 281 -23.20 10.08 -11.94
CA ALA A 281 -22.80 11.33 -12.60
C ALA A 281 -23.12 11.28 -14.11
N PRO A 282 -24.41 11.37 -14.49
CA PRO A 282 -24.84 11.26 -15.89
C PRO A 282 -24.16 12.27 -16.83
N HIS A 283 -23.84 13.47 -16.33
CA HIS A 283 -23.19 14.54 -17.10
C HIS A 283 -21.77 14.18 -17.56
N LEU A 284 -21.13 13.15 -16.98
CA LEU A 284 -19.79 12.70 -17.35
C LEU A 284 -19.79 11.53 -18.34
N ASP A 285 -20.94 10.92 -18.65
CA ASP A 285 -21.03 9.74 -19.54
C ASP A 285 -20.36 9.99 -20.91
N GLY A 286 -20.52 11.19 -21.47
CA GLY A 286 -19.94 11.56 -22.76
C GLY A 286 -18.42 11.58 -22.81
N LYS A 287 -17.73 11.51 -21.66
CA LYS A 287 -16.27 11.45 -21.57
C LYS A 287 -15.74 10.02 -21.39
N LEU A 288 -16.62 9.04 -21.22
CA LEU A 288 -16.27 7.62 -21.06
C LEU A 288 -16.28 6.94 -22.43
N GLU A 289 -15.11 6.49 -22.89
CA GLU A 289 -14.91 5.93 -24.22
C GLU A 289 -14.33 4.52 -24.18
N PHE A 290 -14.77 3.69 -25.12
CA PHE A 290 -14.25 2.34 -25.30
C PHE A 290 -13.10 2.37 -26.32
N PHE A 291 -11.98 1.76 -25.95
CA PHE A 291 -10.81 1.64 -26.80
C PHE A 291 -10.91 0.38 -27.67
N ALA A 292 -11.05 0.58 -28.97
CA ALA A 292 -11.27 -0.50 -29.94
C ALA A 292 -10.06 -0.78 -30.85
N ASP A 293 -8.89 -0.18 -30.58
CA ASP A 293 -7.70 -0.42 -31.40
C ASP A 293 -7.09 -1.80 -31.10
N THR A 294 -6.37 -2.33 -32.09
CA THR A 294 -5.59 -3.57 -32.01
C THR A 294 -4.28 -3.41 -31.24
N LYS A 295 -3.69 -2.20 -31.25
CA LYS A 295 -2.46 -1.91 -30.51
C LYS A 295 -2.76 -1.74 -29.02
N PRO A 296 -1.87 -2.15 -28.10
CA PRO A 296 -2.07 -1.93 -26.68
C PRO A 296 -2.29 -0.45 -26.36
N MET A 297 -3.29 -0.16 -25.52
CA MET A 297 -3.71 1.21 -25.20
C MET A 297 -2.53 2.07 -24.70
N PHE A 298 -1.72 1.54 -23.79
CA PHE A 298 -0.60 2.30 -23.19
C PHE A 298 0.51 2.63 -24.19
N ASP A 299 0.70 1.83 -25.25
CA ASP A 299 1.62 2.14 -26.35
C ASP A 299 1.09 3.28 -27.21
N VAL A 300 -0.21 3.26 -27.53
CA VAL A 300 -0.87 4.34 -28.31
C VAL A 300 -0.80 5.68 -27.59
N PHE A 301 -0.94 5.68 -26.26
CA PHE A 301 -0.79 6.88 -25.44
C PHE A 301 0.67 7.21 -25.06
N GLY A 302 1.64 6.37 -25.44
CA GLY A 302 3.07 6.62 -25.23
C GLY A 302 3.54 6.52 -23.77
N ILE A 303 2.81 5.79 -22.91
CA ILE A 303 3.10 5.69 -21.47
C ILE A 303 3.71 4.36 -21.04
N GLU A 304 3.74 3.34 -21.90
CA GLU A 304 4.25 1.99 -21.53
C GLU A 304 5.70 2.04 -21.02
N ARG A 305 6.54 2.90 -21.61
CA ARG A 305 7.91 3.13 -21.14
C ARG A 305 7.95 3.62 -19.70
N ASP A 306 7.10 4.59 -19.35
CA ASP A 306 7.04 5.15 -17.99
C ASP A 306 6.50 4.10 -16.99
N VAL A 307 5.56 3.26 -17.42
CA VAL A 307 5.05 2.13 -16.64
C VAL A 307 6.18 1.14 -16.34
N HIS A 308 6.98 0.74 -17.33
CA HIS A 308 8.12 -0.16 -17.12
C HIS A 308 9.19 0.44 -16.19
N LEU A 309 9.40 1.76 -16.26
CA LEU A 309 10.34 2.45 -15.37
C LEU A 309 9.92 2.40 -13.90
N THR A 310 8.65 2.13 -13.57
CA THR A 310 8.20 2.02 -12.17
C THR A 310 8.80 0.81 -11.45
N HIS A 311 9.11 -0.27 -12.15
CA HIS A 311 9.77 -1.47 -11.60
C HIS A 311 11.31 -1.40 -11.68
N SER A 312 11.83 -0.44 -12.44
CA SER A 312 13.27 -0.36 -12.71
C SER A 312 14.02 0.26 -11.52
N ARG A 313 15.14 -0.33 -11.10
CA ARG A 313 16.04 0.27 -10.09
C ARG A 313 16.61 1.61 -10.56
N ARG A 314 16.91 1.73 -11.86
CA ARG A 314 17.52 2.91 -12.48
C ARG A 314 16.50 3.67 -13.32
N VAL A 315 16.35 4.98 -13.07
CA VAL A 315 15.45 5.86 -13.84
C VAL A 315 16.29 6.93 -14.56
N PRO A 316 16.24 7.02 -15.90
CA PRO A 316 17.01 8.01 -16.65
C PRO A 316 16.44 9.42 -16.47
N LEU A 317 17.32 10.42 -16.42
CA LEU A 317 16.98 11.84 -16.47
C LEU A 317 17.21 12.37 -17.90
N SER A 318 16.44 13.36 -18.33
CA SER A 318 16.53 14.06 -19.62
C SER A 318 17.89 14.74 -19.83
N SER A 319 18.53 15.20 -18.74
CA SER A 319 19.90 15.74 -18.78
C SER A 319 21.00 14.68 -18.96
N GLY A 320 20.65 13.39 -19.06
CA GLY A 320 21.58 12.28 -19.21
C GLY A 320 22.10 11.69 -17.90
N GLY A 321 21.67 12.23 -16.76
CA GLY A 321 21.85 11.61 -15.45
C GLY A 321 20.91 10.43 -15.20
N SER A 322 20.92 9.88 -13.99
CA SER A 322 19.96 8.85 -13.59
C SER A 322 19.74 8.81 -12.09
N LEU A 323 18.51 8.49 -11.69
CA LEU A 323 18.18 8.11 -10.31
C LEU A 323 18.43 6.63 -10.10
N ILE A 324 18.88 6.28 -8.90
CA ILE A 324 18.97 4.91 -8.41
C ILE A 324 18.10 4.80 -7.17
N ILE A 325 17.09 3.95 -7.20
CA ILE A 325 16.11 3.78 -6.11
C ILE A 325 16.31 2.41 -5.48
N ASP A 326 16.73 2.40 -4.21
CA ASP A 326 16.98 1.19 -3.43
C ASP A 326 16.00 1.08 -2.25
N HIS A 327 15.40 -0.10 -2.11
CA HIS A 327 14.49 -0.43 -1.01
C HIS A 327 15.29 -1.15 0.08
N THR A 328 15.21 -0.64 1.31
CA THR A 328 15.73 -1.31 2.51
C THR A 328 14.57 -1.69 3.42
N GLU A 329 14.84 -2.42 4.51
CA GLU A 329 13.82 -2.84 5.48
C GLU A 329 13.04 -1.65 6.08
N ALA A 330 13.73 -0.55 6.40
CA ALA A 330 13.14 0.57 7.14
C ALA A 330 12.86 1.81 6.27
N MET A 331 13.60 2.01 5.19
CA MET A 331 13.58 3.24 4.39
C MET A 331 13.90 3.00 2.91
N VAL A 332 13.54 3.96 2.08
CA VAL A 332 13.92 3.98 0.66
C VAL A 332 15.02 5.01 0.45
N VAL A 333 16.08 4.62 -0.26
CA VAL A 333 17.22 5.49 -0.56
C VAL A 333 17.21 5.80 -2.05
N VAL A 334 17.35 7.07 -2.40
CA VAL A 334 17.42 7.54 -3.79
C VAL A 334 18.73 8.29 -4.00
N ASP A 335 19.56 7.79 -4.90
CA ASP A 335 20.83 8.38 -5.29
C ASP A 335 20.73 9.06 -6.67
N VAL A 336 21.32 10.25 -6.79
CA VAL A 336 21.28 11.09 -8.00
C VAL A 336 22.64 11.09 -8.69
N ASN A 337 22.74 10.37 -9.80
CA ASN A 337 23.93 10.37 -10.64
C ASN A 337 23.84 11.42 -11.75
N SER A 338 24.88 12.25 -11.86
CA SER A 338 25.03 13.16 -13.01
C SER A 338 25.43 12.41 -14.28
N GLY A 339 25.03 12.94 -15.44
CA GLY A 339 25.52 12.47 -16.73
C GLY A 339 26.97 12.89 -16.98
N ARG A 340 27.55 12.47 -18.11
CA ARG A 340 28.88 12.94 -18.53
C ARG A 340 28.83 14.44 -18.88
N ALA A 341 29.23 15.31 -17.96
CA ALA A 341 29.43 16.74 -18.22
C ALA A 341 30.92 17.10 -18.04
N SER A 342 31.50 17.76 -19.03
CA SER A 342 32.95 17.79 -19.27
C SER A 342 33.68 19.09 -18.87
N ASN A 343 33.10 19.98 -18.04
CA ASN A 343 33.73 21.26 -17.66
C ASN A 343 33.48 21.68 -16.20
N GLU A 344 34.55 21.92 -15.42
CA GLU A 344 34.52 22.31 -13.99
C GLU A 344 33.80 23.65 -13.71
N ARG A 345 33.99 24.68 -14.56
CA ARG A 345 33.36 26.01 -14.36
C ARG A 345 31.82 25.99 -14.44
N THR A 346 31.25 24.96 -15.06
CA THR A 346 29.79 24.78 -15.19
C THR A 346 29.24 23.74 -14.22
N GLN A 347 30.08 23.16 -13.35
CA GLN A 347 29.71 22.02 -12.51
C GLN A 347 28.60 22.38 -11.50
N GLU A 348 28.69 23.51 -10.80
CA GLU A 348 27.64 23.94 -9.85
C GLU A 348 26.30 24.17 -10.57
N ALA A 349 26.30 24.89 -11.69
CA ALA A 349 25.08 25.15 -12.46
C ALA A 349 24.46 23.85 -13.02
N ASN A 350 25.30 22.91 -13.47
CA ASN A 350 24.86 21.60 -13.93
C ASN A 350 24.33 20.72 -12.78
N ALA A 351 24.96 20.76 -11.60
CA ALA A 351 24.51 20.06 -10.41
C ALA A 351 23.13 20.55 -9.97
N VAL A 352 22.95 21.88 -9.90
CA VAL A 352 21.64 22.49 -9.61
C VAL A 352 20.60 22.05 -10.65
N LYS A 353 20.89 22.18 -11.95
CA LYS A 353 19.96 21.76 -13.01
C LYS A 353 19.58 20.29 -12.89
N THR A 354 20.55 19.42 -12.67
CA THR A 354 20.34 17.97 -12.52
C THR A 354 19.53 17.66 -11.27
N ASN A 355 19.79 18.32 -10.14
CA ASN A 355 19.05 18.14 -8.89
C ASN A 355 17.59 18.60 -9.01
N PHE A 356 17.31 19.71 -9.69
CA PHE A 356 15.93 20.16 -9.95
C PHE A 356 15.16 19.20 -10.85
N GLU A 357 15.85 18.57 -11.81
CA GLU A 357 15.26 17.53 -12.62
C GLU A 357 15.01 16.25 -11.83
N ALA A 358 16.03 15.79 -11.10
CA ALA A 358 15.98 14.65 -10.20
C ALA A 358 14.85 14.79 -9.19
N MET A 359 14.69 15.96 -8.57
CA MET A 359 13.64 16.25 -7.60
C MET A 359 12.23 16.06 -8.18
N LYS A 360 11.98 16.54 -9.41
CA LYS A 360 10.68 16.33 -10.08
C LYS A 360 10.43 14.86 -10.37
N GLU A 361 11.47 14.14 -10.83
CA GLU A 361 11.37 12.72 -11.13
C GLU A 361 11.22 11.89 -9.84
N VAL A 362 11.89 12.25 -8.74
CA VAL A 362 11.68 11.65 -7.42
C VAL A 362 10.23 11.82 -6.97
N ALA A 363 9.68 13.04 -7.01
CA ALA A 363 8.29 13.27 -6.64
C ALA A 363 7.30 12.46 -7.50
N LYS A 364 7.59 12.32 -8.80
CA LYS A 364 6.83 11.46 -9.72
C LYS A 364 6.94 9.97 -9.34
N GLN A 365 8.16 9.45 -9.15
CA GLN A 365 8.39 8.04 -8.83
C GLN A 365 7.83 7.65 -7.46
N LEU A 366 7.84 8.55 -6.46
CA LEU A 366 7.20 8.31 -5.17
C LEU A 366 5.69 8.06 -5.31
N ARG A 367 5.02 8.77 -6.23
CA ARG A 367 3.60 8.56 -6.54
C ARG A 367 3.39 7.31 -7.39
N LEU A 368 4.13 7.15 -8.48
CA LEU A 368 3.96 6.02 -9.41
C LEU A 368 4.23 4.67 -8.76
N ARG A 369 5.14 4.61 -7.79
CA ARG A 369 5.51 3.38 -7.08
C ARG A 369 4.80 3.21 -5.74
N ASP A 370 3.94 4.16 -5.36
CA ASP A 370 3.32 4.23 -4.04
C ASP A 370 4.32 4.07 -2.87
N ILE A 371 5.53 4.64 -3.00
CA ILE A 371 6.55 4.56 -1.95
C ILE A 371 6.08 5.35 -0.74
N GLY A 372 6.04 4.72 0.43
CA GLY A 372 5.66 5.36 1.68
C GLY A 372 6.56 4.96 2.85
N GLY A 373 6.56 5.77 3.89
CA GLY A 373 7.50 5.70 5.01
C GLY A 373 8.59 6.75 4.87
N MET A 374 9.79 6.41 5.34
CA MET A 374 10.96 7.28 5.29
C MET A 374 11.69 7.13 3.96
N VAL A 375 11.94 8.24 3.28
CA VAL A 375 12.68 8.32 2.03
C VAL A 375 13.87 9.25 2.23
N LEU A 376 15.06 8.79 1.87
CA LEU A 376 16.28 9.57 1.86
C LEU A 376 16.67 9.83 0.41
N VAL A 377 16.93 11.08 0.06
CA VAL A 377 17.38 11.48 -1.28
C VAL A 377 18.76 12.11 -1.16
N ASP A 378 19.74 11.46 -1.78
CA ASP A 378 21.12 11.94 -1.87
C ASP A 378 21.28 12.74 -3.17
N PHE A 379 21.22 14.07 -3.04
CA PHE A 379 21.38 14.98 -4.16
C PHE A 379 22.86 15.28 -4.40
N ILE A 380 23.21 15.68 -5.63
CA ILE A 380 24.56 16.13 -5.93
C ILE A 380 24.88 17.36 -5.06
N ASP A 381 26.06 17.39 -4.46
CA ASP A 381 26.50 18.49 -3.60
C ASP A 381 26.31 19.86 -4.27
N MET A 382 25.70 20.79 -3.52
CA MET A 382 25.52 22.18 -3.92
C MET A 382 26.21 23.09 -2.90
N GLN A 383 27.16 23.91 -3.33
CA GLN A 383 27.91 24.76 -2.42
C GLN A 383 27.05 25.88 -1.83
N GLN A 384 26.18 26.48 -2.65
CA GLN A 384 25.38 27.62 -2.24
C GLN A 384 24.16 27.19 -1.41
N GLU A 385 23.99 27.79 -0.23
CA GLU A 385 22.83 27.53 0.63
C GLU A 385 21.51 28.00 -0.01
N GLU A 386 21.56 29.05 -0.83
CA GLU A 386 20.39 29.53 -1.56
C GLU A 386 19.81 28.46 -2.51
N ASN A 387 20.68 27.70 -3.18
CA ASN A 387 20.27 26.61 -4.08
C ASN A 387 19.61 25.46 -3.29
N ARG A 388 20.17 25.11 -2.13
CA ARG A 388 19.58 24.13 -1.20
C ARG A 388 18.19 24.54 -0.71
N ARG A 389 18.01 25.82 -0.36
CA ARG A 389 16.70 26.38 0.05
C ARG A 389 15.69 26.39 -1.10
N LYS A 390 16.12 26.76 -2.32
CA LYS A 390 15.26 26.72 -3.52
C LYS A 390 14.79 25.29 -3.83
N LEU A 391 15.71 24.31 -3.76
CA LEU A 391 15.36 22.90 -3.99
C LEU A 391 14.33 22.39 -2.96
N LEU A 392 14.49 22.75 -1.68
CA LEU A 392 13.55 22.38 -0.62
C LEU A 392 12.13 22.94 -0.88
N ASN A 393 12.03 24.22 -1.22
CA ASN A 393 10.74 24.88 -1.46
C ASN A 393 10.04 24.30 -2.68
N GLU A 394 10.81 24.02 -3.74
CA GLU A 394 10.29 23.40 -4.95
C GLU A 394 9.82 21.96 -4.69
N MET A 395 10.59 21.17 -3.93
CA MET A 395 10.17 19.81 -3.56
C MET A 395 8.87 19.82 -2.77
N LYS A 396 8.72 20.74 -1.79
CA LYS A 396 7.46 20.90 -1.05
C LYS A 396 6.28 21.21 -1.97
N ARG A 397 6.48 22.05 -2.99
CA ARG A 397 5.46 22.39 -3.98
C ARG A 397 5.07 21.17 -4.81
N GLU A 398 6.04 20.42 -5.32
CA GLU A 398 5.77 19.24 -6.14
C GLU A 398 5.13 18.09 -5.33
N THR A 399 5.51 17.90 -4.07
CA THR A 399 4.86 16.91 -3.19
C THR A 399 3.48 17.34 -2.70
N SER A 400 3.14 18.63 -2.73
CA SER A 400 1.81 19.11 -2.32
C SER A 400 0.68 18.66 -3.25
N ARG A 401 1.01 18.29 -4.49
CA ARG A 401 0.08 17.69 -5.46
C ARG A 401 -0.23 16.23 -5.16
N ASP A 402 0.53 15.59 -4.28
CA ASP A 402 0.30 14.21 -3.86
C ASP A 402 -0.94 14.09 -2.96
N ARG A 403 -1.65 12.98 -3.08
CA ARG A 403 -2.77 12.63 -2.20
C ARG A 403 -2.27 12.23 -0.81
N ALA A 404 -1.09 11.60 -0.74
CA ALA A 404 -0.48 11.18 0.50
C ALA A 404 0.14 12.38 1.23
N LYS A 405 -0.13 12.49 2.54
CA LYS A 405 0.49 13.51 3.38
C LYS A 405 2.00 13.29 3.36
N THR A 406 2.72 14.29 2.85
CA THR A 406 4.17 14.26 2.69
C THR A 406 4.80 15.42 3.45
N ILE A 407 5.82 15.11 4.25
CA ILE A 407 6.61 16.10 4.99
C ILE A 407 8.04 16.04 4.45
N VAL A 408 8.52 17.18 3.96
CA VAL A 408 9.88 17.33 3.41
C VAL A 408 10.71 18.15 4.40
N TYR A 409 11.81 17.55 4.87
CA TYR A 409 12.76 18.18 5.78
C TYR A 409 13.88 18.89 5.02
N PRO A 410 14.53 19.91 5.61
CA PRO A 410 15.70 20.55 5.02
C PRO A 410 16.82 19.56 4.74
N ILE A 411 17.65 19.88 3.73
CA ILE A 411 18.85 19.11 3.40
C ILE A 411 19.80 19.16 4.61
N THR A 412 20.26 17.99 5.04
CA THR A 412 21.17 17.85 6.19
C THR A 412 22.57 18.34 5.86
N GLN A 413 23.43 18.42 6.88
CA GLN A 413 24.86 18.70 6.69
C GLN A 413 25.58 17.64 5.85
N LEU A 414 25.00 16.44 5.75
CA LEU A 414 25.52 15.33 4.93
C LEU A 414 25.04 15.36 3.48
N GLY A 415 24.32 16.40 3.03
CA GLY A 415 23.79 16.49 1.67
C GLY A 415 22.46 15.75 1.43
N ILE A 416 21.98 15.01 2.43
CA ILE A 416 20.79 14.16 2.30
C ILE A 416 19.51 14.96 2.59
N MET A 417 18.50 14.85 1.73
CA MET A 417 17.12 15.30 1.99
C MET A 417 16.28 14.15 2.57
N GLN A 418 15.55 14.43 3.65
CA GLN A 418 14.67 13.46 4.28
C GLN A 418 13.20 13.78 3.96
N ILE A 419 12.43 12.76 3.62
CA ILE A 419 11.02 12.87 3.29
C ILE A 419 10.25 11.78 4.04
N THR A 420 9.14 12.15 4.68
CA THR A 420 8.20 11.20 5.26
C THR A 420 6.89 11.26 4.48
N ARG A 421 6.52 10.15 3.83
CA ARG A 421 5.27 10.03 3.05
C ARG A 421 4.33 9.01 3.71
N GLN A 422 3.08 9.37 3.91
CA GLN A 422 2.06 8.48 4.48
C GLN A 422 1.86 7.23 3.62
N ARG A 423 1.89 6.04 4.23
CA ARG A 423 1.52 4.77 3.57
C ARG A 423 0.00 4.67 3.47
N ILE A 424 -0.53 4.77 2.26
CA ILE A 424 -1.96 4.57 1.97
C ILE A 424 -2.21 3.10 1.57
N ARG A 425 -1.30 2.53 0.79
CA ARG A 425 -1.35 1.15 0.27
C ARG A 425 0.03 0.51 0.41
N GLN A 426 0.10 -0.80 0.18
CA GLN A 426 1.39 -1.48 -0.05
C GLN A 426 2.06 -0.90 -1.29
N SER A 427 3.38 -0.82 -1.28
CA SER A 427 4.13 -0.27 -2.42
C SER A 427 3.99 -1.17 -3.64
N MET A 428 4.18 -0.60 -4.84
CA MET A 428 4.10 -1.37 -6.09
C MET A 428 5.05 -2.56 -6.11
N ALA A 429 6.26 -2.39 -5.58
CA ALA A 429 7.25 -3.47 -5.50
C ALA A 429 6.77 -4.62 -4.62
N GLU A 430 6.29 -4.34 -3.40
CA GLU A 430 5.79 -5.38 -2.47
C GLU A 430 4.63 -6.20 -3.06
N ARG A 431 3.82 -5.60 -3.94
CA ARG A 431 2.66 -6.27 -4.56
C ARG A 431 2.98 -7.09 -5.80
N THR A 432 4.07 -6.77 -6.49
CA THR A 432 4.39 -7.35 -7.81
C THR A 432 5.70 -8.11 -7.83
N SER A 433 6.43 -8.15 -6.71
CA SER A 433 7.69 -8.86 -6.59
C SER A 433 7.71 -9.74 -5.35
N GLU A 434 8.43 -10.85 -5.47
CA GLU A 434 8.71 -11.77 -4.37
C GLU A 434 10.13 -11.54 -3.87
N GLU A 435 10.39 -11.92 -2.63
CA GLU A 435 11.75 -11.92 -2.11
C GLU A 435 12.61 -12.89 -2.91
N CYS A 436 13.79 -12.43 -3.33
CA CYS A 436 14.68 -13.27 -4.14
C CYS A 436 15.05 -14.55 -3.36
N PRO A 437 14.73 -15.75 -3.88
CA PRO A 437 14.92 -17.01 -3.15
C PRO A 437 16.40 -17.38 -2.97
N PHE A 438 17.32 -16.68 -3.64
CA PHE A 438 18.75 -16.95 -3.57
C PHE A 438 19.53 -16.04 -2.64
N CYS A 439 19.07 -14.79 -2.47
CA CYS A 439 19.79 -13.80 -1.67
C CYS A 439 18.97 -13.27 -0.51
N MET A 440 17.70 -13.70 -0.37
CA MET A 440 16.77 -13.26 0.67
C MET A 440 16.80 -11.73 0.80
N GLY A 441 16.60 -11.05 -0.34
CA GLY A 441 16.59 -9.60 -0.43
C GLY A 441 17.94 -8.87 -0.34
N THR A 442 19.06 -9.55 -0.03
CA THR A 442 20.36 -8.88 0.14
C THR A 442 20.98 -8.35 -1.16
N GLY A 443 20.51 -8.82 -2.32
CA GLY A 443 21.05 -8.46 -3.64
C GLY A 443 22.49 -8.94 -3.89
N ARG A 444 23.04 -9.78 -3.01
CA ARG A 444 24.42 -10.29 -3.09
C ARG A 444 24.46 -11.76 -2.68
N VAL A 445 25.31 -12.53 -3.33
CA VAL A 445 25.64 -13.91 -2.94
C VAL A 445 27.14 -14.00 -2.66
N LEU A 446 27.56 -14.96 -1.84
CA LEU A 446 28.99 -15.18 -1.57
C LEU A 446 29.74 -15.43 -2.89
N SER A 447 30.92 -14.81 -3.01
CA SER A 447 31.76 -15.00 -4.20
C SER A 447 32.24 -16.45 -4.29
N ALA A 448 32.46 -16.94 -5.52
CA ALA A 448 32.94 -18.31 -5.72
C ALA A 448 34.26 -18.58 -4.98
N SER A 449 35.17 -17.61 -4.95
CA SER A 449 36.40 -17.68 -4.15
C SER A 449 36.15 -17.82 -2.66
N SER A 450 35.15 -17.11 -2.11
CA SER A 450 34.77 -17.21 -0.70
C SER A 450 34.17 -18.58 -0.39
N THR A 451 33.27 -19.08 -1.22
CA THR A 451 32.68 -20.42 -1.08
C THR A 451 33.76 -21.51 -1.10
N VAL A 452 34.71 -21.42 -2.03
CA VAL A 452 35.87 -22.32 -2.11
C VAL A 452 36.74 -22.26 -0.85
N ALA A 453 36.97 -21.07 -0.30
CA ALA A 453 37.71 -20.93 0.96
C ALA A 453 36.96 -21.55 2.15
N SER A 454 35.62 -21.42 2.20
CA SER A 454 34.79 -22.08 3.21
C SER A 454 34.84 -23.60 3.09
N ILE A 455 34.81 -24.14 1.86
CA ILE A 455 35.00 -25.58 1.60
C ILE A 455 36.40 -26.03 2.06
N ASP A 456 37.46 -25.28 1.76
CA ASP A 456 38.83 -25.59 2.23
C ASP A 456 38.91 -25.67 3.76
N ARG A 457 38.31 -24.68 4.44
CA ARG A 457 38.23 -24.65 5.91
C ARG A 457 37.48 -25.85 6.45
N TRP A 458 36.34 -26.18 5.86
CA TRP A 458 35.53 -27.34 6.25
C TRP A 458 36.31 -28.66 6.07
N LEU A 459 36.97 -28.85 4.92
CA LEU A 459 37.78 -30.05 4.65
C LEU A 459 38.93 -30.20 5.65
N ARG A 460 39.55 -29.10 6.06
CA ARG A 460 40.58 -29.08 7.10
C ARG A 460 40.03 -29.55 8.44
N ASN A 461 38.89 -29.02 8.86
CA ASN A 461 38.23 -29.41 10.12
C ASN A 461 37.80 -30.88 10.09
N TYR A 462 37.20 -31.33 8.98
CA TYR A 462 36.80 -32.72 8.78
C TYR A 462 37.98 -33.67 8.95
N ARG A 463 39.12 -33.36 8.33
CA ARG A 463 40.33 -34.18 8.42
C ARG A 463 40.93 -34.21 9.83
N ALA A 464 40.85 -33.11 10.56
CA ALA A 464 41.37 -33.02 11.93
C ALA A 464 40.59 -33.90 12.91
N GLN A 465 39.29 -34.09 12.67
CA GLN A 465 38.39 -34.79 13.58
C GLN A 465 38.04 -36.21 13.13
N THR A 466 38.30 -36.57 11.87
CA THR A 466 37.85 -37.83 11.28
C THR A 466 38.97 -38.55 10.54
N TRP A 467 38.95 -39.88 10.60
CA TRP A 467 39.84 -40.77 9.84
C TRP A 467 39.29 -41.14 8.45
N GLY A 468 38.16 -40.55 8.06
CA GLY A 468 37.51 -40.78 6.77
C GLY A 468 38.34 -40.23 5.62
N VAL A 469 38.45 -41.01 4.54
CA VAL A 469 39.30 -40.68 3.38
C VAL A 469 38.49 -40.16 2.19
N ARG A 470 37.15 -40.30 2.19
CA ARG A 470 36.29 -39.93 1.06
C ARG A 470 35.21 -38.93 1.48
N VAL A 471 35.16 -37.81 0.77
CA VAL A 471 34.14 -36.75 0.93
C VAL A 471 33.59 -36.39 -0.44
N THR A 472 32.27 -36.30 -0.55
CA THR A 472 31.60 -35.68 -1.69
C THR A 472 31.13 -34.29 -1.31
N VAL A 473 31.57 -33.28 -2.04
CA VAL A 473 31.13 -31.88 -1.87
C VAL A 473 30.13 -31.58 -2.98
N ALA A 474 28.86 -31.42 -2.60
CA ALA A 474 27.80 -30.93 -3.47
C ALA A 474 27.68 -29.41 -3.36
N THR A 475 27.60 -28.70 -4.48
CA THR A 475 27.41 -27.25 -4.52
C THR A 475 26.80 -26.85 -5.86
N HIS A 476 26.37 -25.60 -5.98
CA HIS A 476 25.77 -25.06 -7.19
C HIS A 476 26.70 -25.24 -8.42
N PRO A 477 26.17 -25.54 -9.62
CA PRO A 477 26.97 -25.75 -10.83
C PRO A 477 27.99 -24.63 -11.13
N TYR A 478 27.61 -23.39 -10.86
CA TYR A 478 28.51 -22.22 -10.97
C TYR A 478 29.81 -22.38 -10.15
N ILE A 479 29.72 -22.90 -8.93
CA ILE A 479 30.87 -23.11 -8.04
C ILE A 479 31.68 -24.32 -8.49
N VAL A 480 31.02 -25.40 -8.92
CA VAL A 480 31.70 -26.57 -9.47
C VAL A 480 32.55 -26.18 -10.68
N HIS A 481 31.98 -25.47 -11.66
CA HIS A 481 32.74 -24.98 -12.82
C HIS A 481 33.90 -24.06 -12.43
N TYR A 482 33.74 -23.20 -11.41
CA TYR A 482 34.83 -22.36 -10.91
C TYR A 482 35.98 -23.20 -10.32
N ILE A 483 35.66 -24.26 -9.56
CA ILE A 483 36.64 -25.18 -8.99
C ILE A 483 37.33 -25.99 -10.10
N GLU A 484 36.58 -26.48 -11.09
CA GLU A 484 37.11 -27.27 -12.20
C GLU A 484 38.02 -26.47 -13.12
N ARG A 485 37.69 -25.21 -13.42
CA ARG A 485 38.57 -24.32 -14.18
C ARG A 485 39.92 -24.12 -13.50
N ASN A 486 39.96 -24.19 -12.17
CA ASN A 486 41.17 -24.04 -11.35
C ASN A 486 41.58 -25.34 -10.62
N LYS A 487 41.27 -26.51 -11.20
CA LYS A 487 41.37 -27.84 -10.54
C LYS A 487 42.72 -28.12 -9.87
N ALA A 488 43.81 -27.60 -10.43
CA ALA A 488 45.15 -27.75 -9.86
C ALA A 488 45.35 -26.98 -8.54
N LEU A 489 44.81 -25.77 -8.45
CA LEU A 489 44.95 -24.87 -7.31
C LEU A 489 43.93 -25.15 -6.20
N THR A 490 42.81 -25.79 -6.53
CA THR A 490 41.71 -26.12 -5.61
C THR A 490 41.68 -27.61 -5.31
N LEU A 491 41.06 -28.42 -6.16
CA LEU A 491 40.76 -29.82 -5.91
C LEU A 491 42.01 -30.68 -5.67
N ARG A 492 43.03 -30.57 -6.54
CA ARG A 492 44.29 -31.32 -6.37
C ARG A 492 45.06 -30.86 -5.13
N LYS A 493 44.99 -29.57 -4.80
CA LYS A 493 45.59 -29.02 -3.58
C LYS A 493 44.90 -29.59 -2.35
N TRP A 494 43.58 -29.63 -2.30
CA TRP A 494 42.82 -30.23 -1.20
C TRP A 494 43.16 -31.70 -1.01
N MET A 495 43.16 -32.47 -2.11
CA MET A 495 43.50 -33.89 -2.07
C MET A 495 44.91 -34.14 -1.52
N ARG A 496 45.89 -33.33 -1.94
CA ARG A 496 47.29 -33.46 -1.50
C ARG A 496 47.50 -32.98 -0.07
N THR A 497 46.94 -31.84 0.31
CA THR A 497 47.17 -31.23 1.63
C THR A 497 46.47 -32.01 2.74
N TYR A 498 45.24 -32.47 2.50
CA TYR A 498 44.43 -33.15 3.52
C TYR A 498 44.44 -34.67 3.40
N PHE A 499 45.08 -35.24 2.37
CA PHE A 499 45.06 -36.68 2.07
C PHE A 499 43.63 -37.24 1.98
N LEU A 500 42.72 -36.48 1.34
CA LEU A 500 41.33 -36.83 1.14
C LEU A 500 41.03 -37.04 -0.35
N SER A 501 40.20 -38.02 -0.69
CA SER A 501 39.56 -38.14 -1.99
C SER A 501 38.29 -37.29 -1.99
N VAL A 502 38.38 -36.11 -2.60
CA VAL A 502 37.27 -35.15 -2.73
C VAL A 502 36.58 -35.32 -4.08
N THR A 503 35.30 -35.67 -4.09
CA THR A 503 34.47 -35.72 -5.29
C THR A 503 33.54 -34.51 -5.32
N LEU A 504 33.43 -33.83 -6.45
CA LEU A 504 32.47 -32.73 -6.62
C LEU A 504 31.16 -33.30 -7.18
N ARG A 505 30.03 -32.80 -6.68
CA ARG A 505 28.69 -33.10 -7.19
C ARG A 505 27.98 -31.78 -7.50
N GLU A 506 27.37 -31.71 -8.66
CA GLU A 506 26.50 -30.58 -9.01
C GLU A 506 25.14 -30.80 -8.37
N ASP A 507 24.62 -29.75 -7.73
CA ASP A 507 23.29 -29.72 -7.14
C ASP A 507 22.74 -28.30 -7.31
N ASP A 508 21.78 -28.15 -8.21
CA ASP A 508 21.11 -26.90 -8.56
C ASP A 508 20.10 -26.45 -7.48
N THR A 509 19.78 -27.33 -6.53
CA THR A 509 18.96 -26.99 -5.35
C THR A 509 19.77 -26.32 -4.23
N ILE A 510 21.10 -26.30 -4.34
CA ILE A 510 21.99 -25.63 -3.38
C ILE A 510 22.29 -24.22 -3.88
N GLU A 511 22.18 -23.23 -2.99
CA GLU A 511 22.52 -21.84 -3.31
C GLU A 511 24.00 -21.68 -3.69
N ALA A 512 24.31 -20.73 -4.56
CA ALA A 512 25.69 -20.50 -5.04
C ALA A 512 26.69 -20.14 -3.92
N GLY A 513 26.23 -19.70 -2.76
CA GLY A 513 27.05 -19.45 -1.58
C GLY A 513 27.23 -20.65 -0.65
N GLU A 514 26.48 -21.72 -0.86
CA GLU A 514 26.40 -22.87 0.04
C GLU A 514 27.01 -24.14 -0.54
N PHE A 515 27.30 -25.10 0.33
CA PHE A 515 27.76 -26.42 -0.04
C PHE A 515 27.29 -27.48 0.96
N ARG A 516 27.05 -28.68 0.45
CA ARG A 516 26.72 -29.87 1.24
C ARG A 516 27.85 -30.88 1.16
N CYS A 517 28.29 -31.40 2.29
CA CYS A 517 29.34 -32.40 2.36
C CYS A 517 28.76 -33.74 2.80
N TYR A 518 29.09 -34.80 2.07
CA TYR A 518 28.64 -36.16 2.34
C TYR A 518 29.83 -37.08 2.58
N ALA A 519 29.77 -37.88 3.64
CA ALA A 519 30.76 -38.92 3.91
C ALA A 519 30.48 -40.19 3.10
N GLY A 520 31.52 -40.86 2.60
CA GLY A 520 31.41 -42.21 2.03
C GLY A 520 30.57 -42.25 0.74
N SER A 521 29.54 -43.13 0.70
CA SER A 521 28.70 -43.39 -0.49
C SER A 521 27.65 -42.31 -0.77
N GLY A 522 27.71 -41.15 -0.12
CA GLY A 522 27.00 -39.94 -0.57
C GLY A 522 25.58 -39.73 -0.02
N THR A 523 25.11 -40.50 0.97
CA THR A 523 23.72 -40.39 1.48
C THR A 523 23.59 -39.61 2.80
N LYS A 524 24.64 -39.49 3.60
CA LYS A 524 24.58 -38.80 4.91
C LYS A 524 25.20 -37.40 4.81
N ASP A 525 24.35 -36.36 4.94
CA ASP A 525 24.80 -34.97 5.05
C ASP A 525 25.51 -34.77 6.39
N ILE A 526 26.76 -34.31 6.31
CA ILE A 526 27.64 -34.03 7.45
C ILE A 526 28.13 -32.57 7.44
N SER A 527 27.56 -31.69 6.61
CA SER A 527 28.00 -30.29 6.50
C SER A 527 28.07 -29.59 7.84
N ARG A 528 27.01 -29.66 8.65
CA ARG A 528 26.95 -28.92 9.92
C ARG A 528 27.86 -29.46 11.03
N GLN A 529 28.47 -30.63 10.84
CA GLN A 529 29.30 -31.26 11.88
C GLN A 529 30.72 -30.68 11.94
N TYR A 530 31.18 -30.00 10.88
CA TYR A 530 32.58 -29.55 10.74
C TYR A 530 32.72 -28.12 10.19
N LEU A 531 31.64 -27.32 10.24
CA LEU A 531 31.62 -25.89 9.86
C LEU A 531 32.53 -25.04 10.76
#